data_AF-A0A931WL78-F1
#
_entry.id   AF-A0A931WL78-F1
#
_cell.length_a   1.000
_cell.length_b   1.000
_cell.length_c   1.000
_cell.angle_alpha   90.00
_cell.angle_beta   90.00
_cell.angle_gamma   90.00
#
_symmetry.space_group_name_H-M   'P 1'
#
loop_
_entity.id
_entity.type
_entity.pdbx_description
1 polymer ?
#
loop_
_entity_poly.entity_id
_entity_poly.type
_entity_poly.pdbx_seq_one_letter_code
_entity_poly.pdbx_strand_id
1 'polypeptide(L)'
;MSHLQFKLSLFWSAVISLIVTYLFLEYGVPYATMLITGREQWMPVPRTAMAMFMILAVVGAMVYVSTSDEKIEEFREPVLAFLRGDQDGRWSTWAKWARVVCLAAFPFLLGGFVYFQTRLTAASPTTLRIQHPTIPGAYEKLKNPLRNPDGTVKNVKFVEEGGVLYQKNCRPCHGTTAAGDGPMGWGFRLKPVSFRDPGTIATLVEAYLFWRIKEGAAGLPPEASPWDSAMPAWKEELSDEEIWKIILAEFDTAGVEPRKPEKLE
;
A
#
# COMPACT_ATOMS: atom_id res chain seq x y z
N MET A 1 52.22 -27.12 29.44
CA MET A 1 51.61 -26.64 28.18
C MET A 1 50.13 -26.40 28.43
N SER A 2 49.74 -25.17 28.77
CA SER A 2 48.35 -24.79 28.96
C SER A 2 47.70 -24.58 27.58
N HIS A 3 46.84 -25.51 27.16
CA HIS A 3 45.98 -25.29 26.00
C HIS A 3 45.05 -24.11 26.29
N LEU A 4 45.30 -22.96 25.67
CA LEU A 4 44.30 -21.89 25.56
C LEU A 4 43.12 -22.44 24.73
N GLN A 5 42.07 -22.91 25.40
CA GLN A 5 40.81 -23.17 24.73
C GLN A 5 40.07 -21.84 24.57
N PHE A 6 40.09 -21.28 23.36
CA PHE A 6 39.17 -20.22 22.97
C PHE A 6 37.75 -20.79 23.01
N LYS A 7 37.03 -20.58 24.11
CA LYS A 7 35.59 -20.85 24.18
C LYS A 7 34.85 -19.63 23.65
N LEU A 8 34.18 -19.79 22.51
CA LEU A 8 33.23 -18.79 22.02
C LEU A 8 32.03 -18.76 22.97
N SER A 9 31.62 -17.57 23.43
CA SER A 9 30.38 -17.43 24.20
C SER A 9 29.19 -17.87 23.37
N LEU A 10 28.16 -18.42 24.03
CA LEU A 10 26.91 -18.82 23.40
C LEU A 10 26.29 -17.73 22.49
N PHE A 11 26.40 -16.45 22.87
CA PHE A 11 25.96 -15.32 22.03
C PHE A 11 26.62 -15.32 20.64
N TRP A 12 27.95 -15.32 20.58
CA TRP A 12 28.68 -15.33 19.32
C TRP A 12 28.47 -16.62 18.53
N SER A 13 28.31 -17.75 19.21
CA SER A 13 27.95 -19.02 18.56
C SER A 13 26.59 -18.94 17.86
N ALA A 14 25.58 -18.34 18.50
CA ALA A 14 24.26 -18.12 17.89
C ALA A 14 24.34 -17.14 16.71
N VAL A 15 25.03 -16.01 16.86
CA VAL A 15 25.21 -15.02 15.78
C VAL A 15 25.91 -15.64 14.58
N ILE A 16 27.01 -16.36 14.79
CA ILE A 16 27.75 -17.04 13.71
C ILE A 16 26.87 -18.10 13.06
N SER A 17 26.13 -18.88 13.84
CA SER A 17 25.20 -19.87 13.27
C SER A 17 24.19 -19.22 12.34
N LEU A 18 23.59 -18.08 12.72
CA LEU A 18 22.65 -17.36 11.88
C LEU A 18 23.31 -16.81 10.60
N ILE A 19 24.52 -16.26 10.71
CA ILE A 19 25.29 -15.78 9.55
C ILE A 19 25.62 -16.94 8.61
N VAL A 20 26.07 -18.07 9.14
CA VAL A 20 26.39 -19.27 8.34
C VAL A 20 25.12 -19.80 7.66
N THR A 21 23.99 -19.87 8.37
CA THR A 21 22.71 -20.25 7.78
C THR A 21 22.32 -19.30 6.65
N TYR A 22 22.43 -17.99 6.86
CA TYR A 22 22.14 -17.00 5.82
C TYR A 22 23.05 -17.18 4.59
N LEU A 23 24.36 -17.31 4.77
CA LEU A 23 25.31 -17.52 3.67
C LEU A 23 25.10 -18.86 2.97
N PHE A 24 24.71 -19.90 3.70
CA PHE A 24 24.36 -21.18 3.11
C PHE A 24 23.10 -21.07 2.24
N LEU A 25 22.07 -20.35 2.68
CA LEU A 25 20.87 -20.13 1.89
C LEU A 25 21.14 -19.21 0.68
N GLU A 26 21.97 -18.18 0.86
CA GLU A 26 22.25 -17.19 -0.18
C GLU A 26 23.19 -17.76 -1.26
N TYR A 27 24.19 -18.56 -0.87
CA TYR A 27 25.23 -19.04 -1.77
C TYR A 27 25.28 -20.56 -1.91
N GLY A 28 25.14 -21.29 -0.80
CA GLY A 28 25.22 -22.75 -0.80
C GLY A 28 24.06 -23.41 -1.55
N VAL A 29 22.83 -22.99 -1.32
CA VAL A 29 21.63 -23.56 -1.97
C VAL A 29 21.61 -23.27 -3.47
N PRO A 30 21.84 -22.04 -3.96
CA PRO A 30 21.93 -21.78 -5.40
C PRO A 30 23.03 -22.61 -6.07
N TYR A 31 24.21 -22.69 -5.44
CA TYR A 31 25.32 -23.47 -5.96
C TYR A 31 24.99 -24.97 -6.04
N ALA A 32 24.40 -25.56 -4.99
CA ALA A 32 23.96 -26.94 -5.00
C ALA A 32 22.88 -27.20 -6.06
N THR A 33 21.96 -26.26 -6.24
CA THR A 33 20.91 -26.37 -7.25
C THR A 33 21.49 -26.34 -8.67
N MET A 34 22.49 -25.50 -8.92
CA MET A 34 23.22 -25.48 -10.19
C MET A 34 23.88 -26.85 -10.49
N LEU A 35 24.55 -27.43 -9.49
CA LEU A 35 25.18 -28.76 -9.62
C LEU A 35 24.15 -29.86 -9.91
N ILE A 36 23.01 -29.87 -9.22
CA ILE A 36 21.98 -30.91 -9.37
C ILE A 36 21.23 -30.79 -10.70
N THR A 37 20.96 -29.56 -11.15
CA THR A 37 20.16 -29.31 -12.37
C THR A 37 21.00 -29.22 -13.63
N GLY A 38 22.33 -29.18 -13.52
CA GLY A 38 23.25 -29.00 -14.65
C GLY A 38 23.11 -27.63 -15.35
N ARG A 39 22.50 -26.64 -14.67
CA ARG A 39 22.30 -25.30 -15.21
C ARG A 39 23.40 -24.36 -14.73
N GLU A 40 23.97 -23.60 -15.65
CA GLU A 40 24.99 -22.58 -15.33
C GLU A 40 24.41 -21.28 -14.78
N GLN A 41 23.09 -21.11 -14.81
CA GLN A 41 22.42 -19.91 -14.33
C GLN A 41 22.27 -19.93 -12.80
N TRP A 42 22.75 -18.87 -12.13
CA TRP A 42 22.54 -18.65 -10.70
C TRP A 42 21.05 -18.53 -10.39
N MET A 43 20.55 -19.43 -9.55
CA MET A 43 19.14 -19.46 -9.14
C MET A 43 19.04 -19.00 -7.68
N PRO A 44 18.83 -17.69 -7.43
CA PRO A 44 18.76 -17.18 -6.07
C PRO A 44 17.51 -17.71 -5.36
N VAL A 45 17.62 -17.94 -4.05
CA VAL A 45 16.49 -18.36 -3.22
C VAL A 45 15.45 -17.22 -3.17
N PRO A 46 14.15 -17.50 -3.39
CA PRO A 46 13.10 -16.49 -3.25
C PRO A 46 13.16 -15.79 -1.89
N ARG A 47 13.05 -14.46 -1.88
CA ARG A 47 13.20 -13.64 -0.66
C ARG A 47 12.23 -14.03 0.46
N THR A 48 11.02 -14.48 0.11
CA THR A 48 10.03 -15.01 1.06
C THR A 48 10.50 -16.29 1.73
N ALA A 49 11.05 -17.24 0.97
CA ALA A 49 11.59 -18.49 1.51
C ALA A 49 12.81 -18.21 2.42
N MET A 50 13.72 -17.33 2.00
CA MET A 50 14.84 -16.87 2.83
C MET A 50 14.34 -16.31 4.17
N ALA A 51 13.35 -15.42 4.15
CA ALA A 51 12.78 -14.84 5.36
C ALA A 51 12.19 -15.92 6.29
N MET A 52 11.43 -16.88 5.75
CA MET A 52 10.84 -17.98 6.53
C MET A 52 11.92 -18.82 7.23
N PHE A 53 12.96 -19.26 6.51
CA PHE A 53 14.02 -20.07 7.09
C PHE A 53 14.85 -19.29 8.12
N MET A 54 15.13 -18.01 7.88
CA MET A 54 15.85 -17.18 8.85
C MET A 54 15.03 -16.94 10.12
N ILE A 55 13.71 -16.73 10.01
CA ILE A 55 12.83 -16.64 11.18
C ILE A 55 12.86 -17.94 11.98
N LEU A 56 12.75 -19.10 11.32
CA LEU A 56 12.83 -20.40 11.99
C LEU A 56 14.19 -20.61 12.66
N ALA A 57 15.29 -20.22 12.02
CA ALA A 57 16.63 -20.32 12.60
C ALA A 57 16.77 -19.43 13.85
N VAL A 58 16.25 -18.20 13.82
CA VAL A 58 16.22 -17.30 14.98
C VAL A 58 15.38 -17.89 16.11
N VAL A 59 14.17 -18.37 15.81
CA VAL A 59 13.29 -19.01 16.80
C VAL A 59 13.97 -20.24 17.41
N GLY A 60 14.58 -21.10 16.59
CA GLY A 60 15.31 -22.27 17.05
C GLY A 60 16.49 -21.91 17.96
N ALA A 61 17.28 -20.89 17.60
CA ALA A 61 18.36 -20.38 18.44
C ALA A 61 17.83 -19.84 19.78
N MET A 62 16.73 -19.10 19.77
CA MET A 62 16.09 -18.58 20.98
C MET A 62 15.56 -19.70 21.88
N VAL A 63 14.91 -20.72 21.31
CA VAL A 63 14.46 -21.90 22.04
C VAL A 63 15.65 -22.62 22.67
N TYR A 64 16.74 -22.80 21.92
CA TYR A 64 17.96 -23.44 22.43
C TYR A 64 18.58 -22.67 23.60
N VAL A 65 18.68 -21.34 23.50
CA VAL A 65 19.17 -20.48 24.59
C VAL A 65 18.26 -20.57 25.81
N SER A 66 16.94 -20.71 25.61
CA SER A 66 15.94 -20.78 26.69
C SER A 66 15.87 -22.14 27.39
N THR A 67 16.75 -23.09 27.06
CA THR A 67 16.74 -24.44 27.68
C THR A 67 17.31 -24.48 29.10
N SER A 68 18.10 -23.48 29.51
CA SER A 68 18.61 -23.38 30.88
C SER A 68 18.93 -21.94 31.27
N ASP A 69 18.82 -21.61 32.56
CA ASP A 69 19.13 -20.28 33.07
C ASP A 69 20.61 -19.91 32.84
N GLU A 70 21.52 -20.87 33.00
CA GLU A 70 22.95 -20.71 32.71
C GLU A 70 23.21 -20.23 31.27
N LYS A 71 22.49 -20.79 30.29
CA LYS A 71 22.62 -20.39 28.88
C LYS A 71 22.03 -19.02 28.62
N ILE A 72 20.92 -18.69 29.28
CA ILE A 72 20.31 -17.36 29.18
C ILE A 72 21.27 -16.31 29.72
N GLU A 73 21.91 -16.56 30.86
CA GLU A 73 22.92 -15.68 31.44
C GLU A 73 24.13 -15.55 30.51
N GLU A 74 24.72 -16.67 30.07
CA GLU A 74 25.85 -16.68 29.13
C GLU A 74 25.55 -15.92 27.83
N PHE A 75 24.33 -16.05 27.31
CA PHE A 75 23.89 -15.35 26.09
C PHE A 75 23.74 -13.84 26.31
N ARG A 76 23.22 -13.39 27.46
CA ARG A 76 22.97 -11.97 27.75
C ARG A 76 24.23 -11.23 28.18
N GLU A 77 25.19 -11.92 28.79
CA GLU A 77 26.40 -11.33 29.36
C GLU A 77 27.16 -10.42 28.37
N PRO A 78 27.47 -10.83 27.12
CA PRO A 78 28.17 -9.96 26.17
C PRO A 78 27.39 -8.67 25.84
N VAL A 79 26.06 -8.76 25.74
CA VAL A 79 25.19 -7.62 25.44
C VAL A 79 25.12 -6.66 26.63
N LEU A 80 24.93 -7.21 27.83
CA LEU A 80 24.89 -6.42 29.06
C LEU A 80 26.25 -5.80 29.36
N ALA A 81 27.35 -6.50 29.14
CA ALA A 81 28.70 -5.95 29.26
C ALA A 81 28.91 -4.77 28.31
N PHE A 82 28.43 -4.88 27.06
CA PHE A 82 28.47 -3.77 26.11
C PHE A 82 27.58 -2.59 26.54
N LEU A 83 26.37 -2.85 27.04
CA LEU A 83 25.43 -1.79 27.43
C LEU A 83 25.76 -1.13 28.79
N ARG A 84 26.32 -1.86 29.74
CA ARG A 84 26.75 -1.35 31.05
C ARG A 84 28.07 -0.60 30.95
N GLY A 85 28.92 -0.96 30.00
CA GLY A 85 30.24 -0.36 29.83
C GLY A 85 31.29 -0.96 30.76
N ASP A 86 32.49 -0.38 30.69
CA ASP A 86 33.66 -0.85 31.43
C ASP A 86 33.52 -0.62 32.94
N GLN A 87 32.97 -1.60 33.66
CA GLN A 87 32.85 -1.55 35.12
C GLN A 87 34.17 -1.91 35.83
N ASP A 88 34.97 -2.79 35.24
CA ASP A 88 36.18 -3.35 35.87
C ASP A 88 37.49 -2.69 35.40
N GLY A 89 37.41 -1.62 34.59
CA GLY A 89 38.60 -0.97 34.02
C GLY A 89 39.35 -1.79 32.97
N ARG A 90 38.73 -2.87 32.46
CA ARG A 90 39.32 -3.86 31.55
C ARG A 90 39.31 -3.41 30.09
N TRP A 91 38.49 -2.43 29.72
CA TRP A 91 38.35 -1.97 28.34
C TRP A 91 39.45 -1.00 27.96
N SER A 92 40.05 -1.22 26.80
CA SER A 92 40.93 -0.25 26.16
C SER A 92 40.20 1.06 25.83
N THR A 93 40.95 2.16 25.72
CA THR A 93 40.42 3.48 25.35
C THR A 93 39.65 3.45 24.03
N TRP A 94 40.12 2.67 23.05
CA TRP A 94 39.44 2.53 21.76
C TRP A 94 38.08 1.82 21.89
N ALA A 95 37.96 0.82 22.78
CA ALA A 95 36.72 0.07 22.96
C ALA A 95 35.64 0.94 23.62
N LYS A 96 36.04 1.85 24.53
CA LYS A 96 35.14 2.84 25.13
C LYS A 96 34.57 3.78 24.07
N TRP A 97 35.42 4.33 23.20
CA TRP A 97 34.99 5.18 22.10
C TRP A 97 34.15 4.43 21.07
N ALA A 98 34.51 3.19 20.72
CA ALA A 98 33.73 2.37 19.81
C ALA A 98 32.29 2.16 20.34
N ARG A 99 32.12 1.89 21.64
CA ARG A 99 30.78 1.82 22.27
C ARG A 99 30.01 3.12 22.15
N VAL A 100 30.62 4.26 22.50
CA VAL A 100 29.96 5.57 22.42
C VAL A 100 29.53 5.87 20.98
N VAL A 101 30.41 5.63 20.01
CA VAL A 101 30.12 5.79 18.57
C VAL A 101 28.98 4.89 18.15
N CYS A 102 29.00 3.59 18.50
CA CYS A 102 27.92 2.66 18.16
C CYS A 102 26.58 3.08 18.77
N LEU A 103 26.55 3.47 20.06
CA LEU A 103 25.33 3.90 20.75
C LEU A 103 24.79 5.23 20.19
N ALA A 104 25.68 6.15 19.82
CA ALA A 104 25.29 7.40 19.18
C ALA A 104 24.81 7.19 17.75
N ALA A 105 25.49 6.34 16.96
CA ALA A 105 25.16 6.08 15.57
C ALA A 105 23.85 5.31 15.40
N PHE A 106 23.54 4.38 16.31
CA PHE A 106 22.34 3.54 16.23
C PHE A 106 21.02 4.32 16.00
N PRO A 107 20.65 5.35 16.79
CA PRO A 107 19.44 6.11 16.55
C PRO A 107 19.45 6.88 15.22
N PHE A 108 20.61 7.38 14.78
CA PHE A 108 20.72 8.05 13.47
C PHE A 108 20.59 7.08 12.30
N LEU A 109 21.20 5.89 12.39
CA LEU A 109 21.08 4.85 11.39
C LEU A 109 19.64 4.33 11.31
N LEU A 110 19.01 4.08 12.45
CA LEU A 110 17.62 3.64 12.51
C LEU A 110 16.67 4.72 11.98
N GLY A 111 16.86 5.98 12.40
CA GLY A 111 16.09 7.11 11.91
C GLY A 111 16.28 7.34 10.40
N GLY A 112 17.52 7.24 9.91
CA GLY A 112 17.84 7.32 8.49
C GLY A 112 17.19 6.19 7.69
N PHE A 113 17.28 4.95 8.17
CA PHE A 113 16.64 3.80 7.54
C PHE A 113 15.12 4.00 7.43
N VAL A 114 14.44 4.37 8.52
CA VAL A 114 13.00 4.64 8.52
C VAL A 114 12.67 5.80 7.59
N TYR A 115 13.45 6.89 7.61
CA TYR A 115 13.24 8.03 6.72
C TYR A 115 13.38 7.63 5.24
N PHE A 116 14.44 6.92 4.86
CA PHE A 116 14.64 6.52 3.47
C PHE A 116 13.59 5.51 2.97
N GLN A 117 13.01 4.73 3.89
CA GLN A 117 11.96 3.78 3.54
C GLN A 117 10.57 4.43 3.47
N THR A 118 10.31 5.46 4.27
CA THR A 118 8.99 6.11 4.35
C THR A 118 8.90 7.42 3.56
N ARG A 119 10.04 7.98 3.11
CA ARG A 119 10.02 9.22 2.33
C ARG A 119 9.21 9.03 1.05
N LEU A 120 8.30 9.98 0.81
CA LEU A 120 7.54 10.05 -0.43
C LEU A 120 8.52 10.30 -1.58
N THR A 121 8.64 9.35 -2.49
CA THR A 121 9.43 9.52 -3.70
C THR A 121 8.49 9.88 -4.83
N ALA A 122 8.70 11.04 -5.46
CA ALA A 122 7.98 11.44 -6.67
C ALA A 122 8.52 10.66 -7.87
N ALA A 123 8.24 9.35 -7.93
CA ALA A 123 8.47 8.56 -9.12
C ALA A 123 7.22 8.62 -10.00
N SER A 124 7.38 8.98 -11.27
CA SER A 124 6.31 8.78 -12.24
C SER A 124 6.09 7.27 -12.40
N PRO A 125 4.88 6.73 -12.20
CA PRO A 125 4.64 5.32 -12.48
C PRO A 125 4.92 5.03 -13.96
N THR A 126 5.58 3.91 -14.23
CA THR A 126 5.83 3.37 -15.58
C THR A 126 4.60 2.64 -16.15
N THR A 127 3.50 2.60 -15.41
CA THR A 127 2.22 2.04 -15.85
C THR A 127 1.55 2.99 -16.85
N LEU A 128 0.80 2.41 -17.79
CA LEU A 128 -0.04 3.18 -18.71
C LEU A 128 -1.06 3.95 -17.86
N ARG A 129 -1.06 5.27 -17.98
CA ARG A 129 -2.01 6.12 -17.25
C ARG A 129 -3.29 6.26 -18.05
N ILE A 130 -4.43 5.97 -17.43
CA ILE A 130 -5.72 6.00 -18.10
C ILE A 130 -6.61 6.99 -17.34
N GLN A 131 -7.07 8.03 -18.03
CA GLN A 131 -7.92 9.07 -17.43
C GLN A 131 -9.27 8.52 -16.93
N HIS A 132 -9.79 7.50 -17.61
CA HIS A 132 -10.98 6.74 -17.21
C HIS A 132 -10.59 5.27 -17.04
N PRO A 133 -10.08 4.86 -15.86
CA PRO A 133 -9.70 3.47 -15.61
C PRO A 133 -10.88 2.52 -15.87
N THR A 134 -10.61 1.30 -16.29
CA THR A 134 -11.68 0.32 -16.55
C THR A 134 -12.51 0.06 -15.29
N ILE A 135 -13.83 0.02 -15.46
CA ILE A 135 -14.76 -0.29 -14.38
C ILE A 135 -14.45 -1.69 -13.80
N PRO A 136 -14.40 -1.87 -12.46
CA PRO A 136 -14.21 -3.20 -11.88
C PRO A 136 -15.36 -4.14 -12.27
N GLY A 137 -15.06 -5.43 -12.46
CA GLY A 137 -16.04 -6.42 -12.93
C GLY A 137 -17.30 -6.55 -12.06
N ALA A 138 -17.22 -6.20 -10.76
CA ALA A 138 -18.37 -6.15 -9.87
C ALA A 138 -19.46 -5.14 -10.31
N TYR A 139 -19.06 -4.08 -11.01
CA TYR A 139 -19.93 -2.98 -11.45
C TYR A 139 -20.27 -3.04 -12.94
N GLU A 140 -19.50 -3.80 -13.74
CA GLU A 140 -19.60 -3.86 -15.21
C GLU A 140 -21.01 -4.19 -15.73
N LYS A 141 -21.73 -5.06 -15.02
CA LYS A 141 -23.07 -5.53 -15.43
C LYS A 141 -24.21 -4.72 -14.82
N LEU A 142 -23.92 -3.70 -14.02
CA LEU A 142 -24.95 -2.88 -13.42
C LEU A 142 -25.67 -2.05 -14.47
N LYS A 143 -26.98 -1.92 -14.30
CA LYS A 143 -27.84 -1.06 -15.11
C LYS A 143 -28.66 -0.21 -14.16
N ASN A 144 -28.89 1.04 -14.53
CA ASN A 144 -29.70 1.95 -13.73
C ASN A 144 -31.13 1.39 -13.61
N PRO A 145 -31.56 0.95 -12.41
CA PRO A 145 -32.89 0.36 -12.23
C PRO A 145 -34.01 1.40 -12.33
N LEU A 146 -33.68 2.69 -12.31
CA LEU A 146 -34.63 3.80 -12.39
C LEU A 146 -34.90 4.25 -13.83
N ARG A 147 -34.24 3.63 -14.83
CA ARG A 147 -34.52 3.83 -16.25
C ARG A 147 -35.33 2.68 -16.84
N ASN A 148 -36.15 3.02 -17.82
CA ASN A 148 -36.81 2.08 -18.70
C ASN A 148 -35.82 1.48 -19.72
N PRO A 149 -36.14 0.34 -20.35
CA PRO A 149 -35.29 -0.26 -21.39
C PRO A 149 -35.01 0.65 -22.60
N ASP A 150 -35.86 1.66 -22.85
CA ASP A 150 -35.68 2.66 -23.90
C ASP A 150 -34.74 3.83 -23.49
N GLY A 151 -34.28 3.84 -22.24
CA GLY A 151 -33.42 4.87 -21.66
C GLY A 151 -34.17 6.01 -20.99
N THR A 152 -35.51 6.07 -21.05
CA THR A 152 -36.29 7.10 -20.36
C THR A 152 -36.30 6.88 -18.86
N VAL A 153 -36.45 7.94 -18.07
CA VAL A 153 -36.57 7.83 -16.61
C VAL A 153 -37.97 7.30 -16.26
N LYS A 154 -38.05 6.29 -15.38
CA LYS A 154 -39.31 5.67 -14.96
C LYS A 154 -40.28 6.64 -14.29
N ASN A 155 -39.75 7.59 -13.52
CA ASN A 155 -40.52 8.57 -12.79
C ASN A 155 -39.69 9.85 -12.63
N VAL A 156 -40.25 11.00 -13.05
CA VAL A 156 -39.60 12.31 -12.95
C VAL A 156 -39.23 12.66 -11.51
N LYS A 157 -39.99 12.17 -10.51
CA LYS A 157 -39.66 12.35 -9.09
C LYS A 157 -38.27 11.85 -8.70
N PHE A 158 -37.74 10.84 -9.39
CA PHE A 158 -36.38 10.35 -9.13
C PHE A 158 -35.31 11.39 -9.48
N VAL A 159 -35.55 12.19 -10.52
CA VAL A 159 -34.67 13.32 -10.89
C VAL A 159 -34.77 14.41 -9.83
N GLU A 160 -35.98 14.74 -9.37
CA GLU A 160 -36.21 15.75 -8.33
C GLU A 160 -35.55 15.36 -6.98
N GLU A 161 -35.78 14.14 -6.52
CA GLU A 161 -35.17 13.60 -5.30
C GLU A 161 -33.63 13.52 -5.42
N GLY A 162 -33.14 13.08 -6.58
CA GLY A 162 -31.73 13.08 -6.91
C GLY A 162 -31.12 14.48 -6.91
N GLY A 163 -31.87 15.48 -7.37
CA GLY A 163 -31.45 16.88 -7.36
C GLY A 163 -31.24 17.39 -5.94
N VAL A 164 -32.14 17.07 -5.02
CA VAL A 164 -31.96 17.42 -3.59
C VAL A 164 -30.70 16.77 -3.01
N LEU A 165 -30.47 15.49 -3.30
CA LEU A 165 -29.28 14.76 -2.85
C LEU A 165 -28.00 15.36 -3.44
N TYR A 166 -28.00 15.68 -4.74
CA TYR A 166 -26.87 16.33 -5.42
C TYR A 166 -26.55 17.69 -4.80
N GLN A 167 -27.57 18.52 -4.56
CA GLN A 167 -27.38 19.85 -3.97
C GLN A 167 -26.83 19.77 -2.54
N LYS A 168 -27.18 18.73 -1.78
CA LYS A 168 -26.68 18.49 -0.42
C LYS A 168 -25.24 17.97 -0.40
N ASN A 169 -24.94 16.97 -1.24
CA ASN A 169 -23.73 16.15 -1.10
C ASN A 169 -22.65 16.48 -2.14
N CYS A 170 -23.04 16.79 -3.37
CA CYS A 170 -22.12 16.88 -4.52
C CYS A 170 -21.79 18.33 -4.90
N ARG A 171 -22.79 19.22 -4.82
CA ARG A 171 -22.69 20.66 -5.13
C ARG A 171 -21.52 21.39 -4.47
N PRO A 172 -21.15 21.14 -3.20
CA PRO A 172 -20.02 21.85 -2.58
C PRO A 172 -18.71 21.74 -3.38
N CYS A 173 -18.49 20.63 -4.09
CA CYS A 173 -17.32 20.43 -4.95
C CYS A 173 -17.67 20.64 -6.44
N HIS A 174 -18.79 20.09 -6.92
CA HIS A 174 -19.14 20.06 -8.33
C HIS A 174 -19.94 21.28 -8.83
N GLY A 175 -20.39 22.15 -7.94
CA GLY A 175 -21.11 23.37 -8.28
C GLY A 175 -22.62 23.17 -8.46
N THR A 176 -23.38 24.27 -8.54
CA THR A 176 -24.85 24.21 -8.70
C THR A 176 -25.27 23.74 -10.08
N THR A 177 -24.46 24.04 -11.11
CA THR A 177 -24.72 23.69 -12.51
C THR A 177 -23.87 22.50 -12.98
N ALA A 178 -23.28 21.74 -12.05
CA ALA A 178 -22.36 20.64 -12.32
C ALA A 178 -21.13 21.01 -13.18
N ALA A 179 -20.64 22.25 -13.07
CA ALA A 179 -19.50 22.75 -13.85
C ALA A 179 -18.13 22.51 -13.18
N GLY A 180 -18.08 21.84 -12.03
CA GLY A 180 -16.85 21.62 -11.28
C GLY A 180 -16.35 22.86 -10.53
N ASP A 181 -17.20 23.86 -10.35
CA ASP A 181 -16.90 25.18 -9.82
C ASP A 181 -17.45 25.41 -8.39
N GLY A 182 -17.74 24.32 -7.67
CA GLY A 182 -18.20 24.38 -6.29
C GLY A 182 -17.18 25.04 -5.37
N PRO A 183 -17.62 25.71 -4.28
CA PRO A 183 -16.74 26.47 -3.39
C PRO A 183 -15.60 25.63 -2.79
N MET A 184 -15.81 24.34 -2.53
CA MET A 184 -14.77 23.43 -2.02
C MET A 184 -13.85 22.90 -3.13
N GLY A 185 -14.26 22.96 -4.40
CA GLY A 185 -13.46 22.53 -5.54
C GLY A 185 -12.18 23.36 -5.73
N TRP A 186 -12.18 24.61 -5.27
CA TRP A 186 -11.04 25.54 -5.38
C TRP A 186 -9.82 25.15 -4.55
N GLY A 187 -9.99 24.33 -3.50
CA GLY A 187 -8.90 23.85 -2.65
C GLY A 187 -8.07 22.72 -3.28
N PHE A 188 -8.54 22.11 -4.37
CA PHE A 188 -7.87 20.98 -5.00
C PHE A 188 -6.98 21.44 -6.17
N ARG A 189 -5.78 20.86 -6.26
CA ARG A 189 -4.87 21.07 -7.40
C ARG A 189 -5.50 20.62 -8.72
N LEU A 190 -6.25 19.52 -8.67
CA LEU A 190 -7.10 19.04 -9.76
C LEU A 190 -8.55 19.33 -9.37
N LYS A 191 -9.16 20.30 -10.05
CA LYS A 191 -10.57 20.63 -9.83
C LYS A 191 -11.46 19.46 -10.26
N PRO A 192 -12.65 19.30 -9.64
CA PRO A 192 -13.67 18.41 -10.16
C PRO A 192 -13.96 18.71 -11.64
N VAL A 193 -14.14 17.66 -12.44
CA VAL A 193 -14.43 17.81 -13.88
C VAL A 193 -15.81 18.45 -14.08
N SER A 194 -15.94 19.31 -15.09
CA SER A 194 -17.23 19.84 -15.53
C SER A 194 -18.03 18.71 -16.17
N PHE A 195 -19.24 18.46 -15.71
CA PHE A 195 -20.14 17.46 -16.29
C PHE A 195 -20.87 17.96 -17.53
N ARG A 196 -20.81 19.27 -17.79
CA ARG A 196 -21.46 19.92 -18.93
C ARG A 196 -20.73 19.68 -20.25
N ASP A 197 -19.46 19.28 -20.17
CA ASP A 197 -18.63 19.08 -21.34
C ASP A 197 -18.96 17.73 -21.99
N PRO A 198 -19.26 17.66 -23.29
CA PRO A 198 -19.64 16.41 -23.96
C PRO A 198 -18.59 15.30 -23.88
N GLY A 199 -17.33 15.66 -23.64
CA GLY A 199 -16.21 14.71 -23.47
C GLY A 199 -16.08 14.11 -22.06
N THR A 200 -17.04 14.37 -21.16
CA THR A 200 -16.96 13.97 -19.74
C THR A 200 -17.97 12.86 -19.43
N ILE A 201 -18.94 13.11 -18.55
CA ILE A 201 -19.92 12.10 -18.13
C ILE A 201 -20.79 11.57 -19.29
N ALA A 202 -20.98 12.37 -20.33
CA ALA A 202 -21.73 11.97 -21.53
C ALA A 202 -21.03 10.85 -22.33
N THR A 203 -19.72 10.63 -22.12
CA THR A 203 -18.97 9.53 -22.75
C THR A 203 -19.00 8.24 -21.94
N LEU A 204 -19.54 8.30 -20.72
CA LEU A 204 -19.50 7.23 -19.73
C LEU A 204 -20.88 6.56 -19.62
N VAL A 205 -20.87 5.27 -19.30
CA VAL A 205 -22.08 4.52 -18.95
C VAL A 205 -22.44 4.80 -17.49
N GLU A 206 -23.72 4.81 -17.14
CA GLU A 206 -24.17 5.16 -15.79
C GLU A 206 -23.58 4.26 -14.69
N ALA A 207 -23.28 2.99 -15.00
CA ALA A 207 -22.60 2.07 -14.08
C ALA A 207 -21.22 2.59 -13.64
N TYR A 208 -20.52 3.30 -14.53
CA TYR A 208 -19.24 3.92 -14.20
C TYR A 208 -19.43 5.02 -13.16
N LEU A 209 -20.42 5.90 -13.34
CA LEU A 209 -20.74 6.97 -12.39
C LEU A 209 -21.15 6.38 -11.03
N PHE A 210 -21.96 5.32 -11.04
CA PHE A 210 -22.34 4.60 -9.82
C PHE A 210 -21.13 4.12 -9.04
N TRP A 211 -20.17 3.48 -9.72
CA TRP A 211 -18.92 3.07 -9.09
C TRP A 211 -18.10 4.27 -8.58
N ARG A 212 -17.98 5.35 -9.37
CA ARG A 212 -17.25 6.57 -8.96
C ARG A 212 -17.84 7.20 -7.70
N ILE A 213 -19.17 7.29 -7.61
CA ILE A 213 -19.86 7.84 -6.43
C ILE A 213 -19.71 6.89 -5.23
N LYS A 214 -19.94 5.59 -5.45
CA LYS A 214 -19.94 4.61 -4.37
C LYS A 214 -18.57 4.46 -3.70
N GLU A 215 -17.50 4.34 -4.50
CA GLU A 215 -16.15 4.05 -3.99
C GLU A 215 -15.21 5.25 -3.88
N GLY A 216 -15.55 6.38 -4.54
CA GLY A 216 -14.77 7.61 -4.47
C GLY A 216 -13.31 7.46 -4.91
N ALA A 217 -12.42 8.18 -4.21
CA ALA A 217 -10.97 8.14 -4.40
C ALA A 217 -10.36 6.79 -4.06
N ALA A 218 -10.78 6.18 -2.95
CA ALA A 218 -10.22 4.93 -2.45
C ALA A 218 -10.48 3.73 -3.38
N GLY A 219 -11.54 3.81 -4.21
CA GLY A 219 -11.83 2.82 -5.23
C GLY A 219 -11.01 2.90 -6.50
N LEU A 220 -10.18 3.94 -6.70
CA LEU A 220 -9.39 4.09 -7.92
C LEU A 220 -8.23 3.08 -7.96
N PRO A 221 -7.99 2.43 -9.11
CA PRO A 221 -6.85 1.56 -9.26
C PRO A 221 -5.57 2.40 -9.52
N PRO A 222 -4.36 1.85 -9.30
CA PRO A 222 -3.11 2.60 -9.42
C PRO A 222 -2.88 3.29 -10.77
N GLU A 223 -3.48 2.78 -11.85
CA GLU A 223 -3.39 3.31 -13.22
C GLU A 223 -4.11 4.66 -13.40
N ALA A 224 -4.96 5.06 -12.45
CA ALA A 224 -5.61 6.37 -12.44
C ALA A 224 -4.69 7.51 -12.00
N SER A 225 -3.53 7.19 -11.38
CA SER A 225 -2.58 8.20 -10.93
C SER A 225 -1.90 8.89 -12.12
N PRO A 226 -1.69 10.23 -12.10
CA PRO A 226 -1.84 11.14 -10.96
C PRO A 226 -3.19 11.86 -10.86
N TRP A 227 -4.23 11.43 -11.59
CA TRP A 227 -5.57 12.00 -11.50
C TRP A 227 -6.34 11.44 -10.29
N ASP A 228 -5.64 11.38 -9.16
CA ASP A 228 -6.19 10.92 -7.90
C ASP A 228 -7.33 11.88 -7.51
N SER A 229 -8.52 11.31 -7.37
CA SER A 229 -9.72 12.07 -7.03
C SER A 229 -9.69 12.43 -5.55
N ALA A 230 -10.21 13.61 -5.19
CA ALA A 230 -10.51 13.95 -3.79
C ALA A 230 -11.96 13.59 -3.41
N MET A 231 -12.69 12.91 -4.30
CA MET A 231 -14.08 12.55 -4.09
C MET A 231 -14.20 11.53 -2.95
N PRO A 232 -15.02 11.79 -1.92
CA PRO A 232 -15.24 10.82 -0.85
C PRO A 232 -15.98 9.58 -1.38
N ALA A 233 -15.85 8.47 -0.65
CA ALA A 233 -16.65 7.27 -0.92
C ALA A 233 -18.02 7.44 -0.25
N TRP A 234 -19.11 7.37 -1.03
CA TRP A 234 -20.45 7.61 -0.50
C TRP A 234 -21.18 6.36 -0.03
N LYS A 235 -20.60 5.17 -0.21
CA LYS A 235 -21.24 3.88 0.14
C LYS A 235 -21.68 3.72 1.60
N GLU A 236 -21.08 4.49 2.51
CA GLU A 236 -21.41 4.45 3.94
C GLU A 236 -22.55 5.43 4.31
N GLU A 237 -22.82 6.42 3.46
CA GLU A 237 -23.77 7.51 3.74
C GLU A 237 -25.00 7.50 2.83
N LEU A 238 -24.88 6.95 1.61
CA LEU A 238 -25.93 6.89 0.60
C LEU A 238 -26.25 5.45 0.23
N SER A 239 -27.53 5.15 0.12
CA SER A 239 -28.02 3.89 -0.44
C SER A 239 -27.82 3.84 -1.96
N ASP A 240 -27.79 2.62 -2.51
CA ASP A 240 -27.64 2.40 -3.95
C ASP A 240 -28.74 3.11 -4.76
N GLU A 241 -29.98 3.14 -4.27
CA GLU A 241 -31.08 3.85 -4.93
C GLU A 241 -30.85 5.36 -4.95
N GLU A 242 -30.37 5.95 -3.85
CA GLU A 242 -30.03 7.37 -3.76
C GLU A 242 -28.89 7.74 -4.71
N ILE A 243 -27.87 6.87 -4.84
CA ILE A 243 -26.79 7.07 -5.82
C ILE A 243 -27.36 7.06 -7.24
N TRP A 244 -28.26 6.14 -7.59
CA TRP A 244 -28.91 6.14 -8.91
C TRP A 244 -29.74 7.40 -9.16
N LYS A 245 -30.45 7.91 -8.14
CA LYS A 245 -31.18 9.19 -8.24
C LYS A 245 -30.23 10.35 -8.48
N ILE A 246 -29.11 10.42 -7.76
CA ILE A 246 -28.07 11.44 -7.98
C ILE A 246 -27.60 11.41 -9.43
N ILE A 247 -27.29 10.23 -9.98
CA ILE A 247 -26.83 10.09 -11.37
C ILE A 247 -27.85 10.66 -12.35
N LEU A 248 -29.15 10.37 -12.16
CA LEU A 248 -30.20 10.95 -13.00
C LEU A 248 -30.20 12.48 -12.93
N ALA A 249 -30.07 13.03 -11.72
CA ALA A 249 -30.02 14.48 -11.52
C ALA A 249 -28.73 15.13 -12.02
N GLU A 250 -27.59 14.43 -12.01
CA GLU A 250 -26.33 14.89 -12.58
C GLU A 250 -26.45 15.13 -14.08
N PHE A 251 -27.03 14.18 -14.81
CA PHE A 251 -27.30 14.31 -16.24
C PHE A 251 -28.26 15.47 -16.54
N ASP A 252 -29.37 15.56 -15.79
CA ASP A 252 -30.36 16.64 -15.94
C ASP A 252 -29.74 18.02 -15.65
N THR A 253 -28.99 18.15 -14.55
CA THR A 253 -28.33 19.40 -14.13
C THR A 253 -27.24 19.83 -15.12
N ALA A 254 -26.49 18.86 -15.66
CA ALA A 254 -25.46 19.12 -16.66
C ALA A 254 -26.05 19.43 -18.05
N GLY A 255 -27.29 19.04 -18.32
CA GLY A 255 -27.93 19.17 -19.62
C GLY A 255 -27.35 18.22 -20.66
N VAL A 256 -26.89 17.04 -20.23
CA VAL A 256 -26.29 16.02 -21.11
C VAL A 256 -26.96 14.67 -20.87
N GLU A 257 -26.86 13.77 -21.85
CA GLU A 257 -27.44 12.42 -21.76
C GLU A 257 -26.33 11.37 -21.58
N PRO A 258 -26.61 10.24 -20.91
CA PRO A 258 -25.65 9.16 -20.74
C PRO A 258 -25.31 8.49 -22.07
N ARG A 259 -24.11 7.91 -22.16
CA ARG A 259 -23.74 7.08 -23.31
C ARG A 259 -24.69 5.89 -23.41
N LYS A 260 -25.36 5.77 -24.55
CA LYS A 260 -26.15 4.59 -24.88
C LYS A 260 -25.20 3.42 -25.22
N PRO A 261 -25.41 2.20 -24.69
CA PRO A 261 -24.64 1.04 -25.09
C PRO A 261 -24.77 0.81 -26.59
N GLU A 262 -23.66 0.57 -27.28
CA GLU A 262 -23.66 0.16 -28.68
C GLU A 262 -24.37 -1.20 -28.77
N LYS A 263 -25.37 -1.31 -29.63
CA LYS A 263 -25.94 -2.61 -29.99
C LYS A 263 -24.93 -3.25 -30.94
N LEU A 264 -24.29 -4.33 -30.50
CA LEU A 264 -23.58 -5.21 -31.41
C LEU A 264 -24.65 -5.87 -32.29
N GLU A 265 -24.64 -5.52 -33.59
CA GLU A 265 -25.43 -6.22 -34.60
C GLU A 265 -24.98 -7.68 -34.77
#